data_AF-A0A7C7TJY4-F1
#
_entry.id   AF-A0A7C7TJY4-F1
#
_cell.length_a   1.000
_cell.length_b   1.000
_cell.length_c   1.000
_cell.angle_alpha   90.00
_cell.angle_beta   90.00
_cell.angle_gamma   90.00
#
_symmetry.space_group_name_H-M   'P 1'
#
loop_
_entity.id
_entity.type
_entity.pdbx_description
1 polymer ?
#
loop_
_entity_poly.entity_id
_entity_poly.type
_entity_poly.pdbx_seq_one_letter_code
_entity_poly.pdbx_strand_id
1 'polypeptide(L)'
;MNESPPEHTQIVVIGGGIMGCSTAYHLTKNGCRDVILLERAKLTSGTTWHSAAQVRQLRSTESLTRLVQHSVELYSSLEAETGQATGWKQTGSLSIATNPDRLTHIRRQASLSRAFGIGAEEIPVAEASGTRAADCSSAVSNQRANHSTLSNFRRISPSGCFRRIGNTLSRSSPTR
;
A
#
# COMPACT_ATOMS: atom_id res chain seq x y z
N MET A 1 6.06 9.06 -30.33
CA MET A 1 6.03 10.46 -29.86
C MET A 1 7.35 10.71 -29.15
N ASN A 2 8.28 11.40 -29.83
CA ASN A 2 9.56 11.81 -29.27
C ASN A 2 9.33 13.16 -28.58
N GLU A 3 9.17 13.16 -27.27
CA GLU A 3 9.27 14.38 -26.47
C GLU A 3 10.53 14.25 -25.61
N SER A 4 11.51 15.10 -25.90
CA SER A 4 12.70 15.28 -25.07
C SER A 4 12.28 15.85 -23.70
N PRO A 5 12.92 15.42 -22.60
CA PRO A 5 12.69 16.04 -21.30
C PRO A 5 13.02 17.54 -21.40
N PRO A 6 12.31 18.41 -20.66
CA PRO A 6 12.62 19.83 -20.64
C PRO A 6 14.04 20.06 -20.12
N GLU A 7 14.68 21.12 -20.61
CA GLU A 7 16.06 21.48 -20.24
C GLU A 7 16.20 21.82 -18.74
N HIS A 8 15.12 22.30 -18.14
CA HIS A 8 15.05 22.64 -16.72
C HIS A 8 13.77 22.11 -16.07
N THR A 9 13.91 21.62 -14.85
CA THR A 9 12.81 21.27 -13.96
C THR A 9 13.23 21.42 -12.51
N GLN A 10 12.30 21.79 -11.62
CA GLN A 10 12.57 21.92 -10.19
C GLN A 10 12.79 20.58 -9.50
N ILE A 11 12.02 19.54 -9.87
CA ILE A 11 12.07 18.24 -9.20
C ILE A 11 12.02 17.09 -10.20
N VAL A 12 13.03 16.22 -10.14
CA VAL A 12 13.08 14.96 -10.89
C VAL A 12 12.94 13.79 -9.94
N VAL A 13 11.91 12.97 -10.14
CA VAL A 13 11.69 11.69 -9.47
C VAL A 13 12.20 10.58 -10.38
N ILE A 14 13.18 9.81 -9.90
CA ILE A 14 13.77 8.69 -10.66
C ILE A 14 13.19 7.38 -10.12
N GLY A 15 12.48 6.65 -10.98
CA GLY A 15 11.84 5.36 -10.70
C GLY A 15 10.32 5.44 -10.69
N GLY A 16 9.67 4.80 -11.66
CA GLY A 16 8.22 4.68 -11.81
C GLY A 16 7.59 3.50 -11.08
N GLY A 17 8.17 3.10 -9.95
CA GLY A 17 7.53 2.20 -8.99
C GLY A 17 6.48 2.93 -8.15
N ILE A 18 5.78 2.18 -7.29
CA ILE A 18 4.72 2.77 -6.43
C ILE A 18 5.24 3.92 -5.57
N MET A 19 6.48 3.82 -5.06
CA MET A 19 7.09 4.87 -4.23
C MET A 19 7.33 6.16 -5.03
N GLY A 20 7.89 6.06 -6.25
CA GLY A 20 8.12 7.26 -7.07
C GLY A 20 6.82 7.89 -7.56
N CYS A 21 5.83 7.07 -7.94
CA CYS A 21 4.49 7.56 -8.25
C CYS A 21 3.83 8.25 -7.04
N SER A 22 3.95 7.68 -5.84
CA SER A 22 3.45 8.27 -4.60
C SER A 22 4.14 9.60 -4.30
N THR A 23 5.46 9.68 -4.42
CA THR A 23 6.21 10.93 -4.25
C THR A 23 5.74 12.01 -5.22
N ALA A 24 5.65 11.70 -6.52
CA ALA A 24 5.16 12.65 -7.53
C ALA A 24 3.72 13.09 -7.25
N TYR A 25 2.85 12.17 -6.84
CA TYR A 25 1.47 12.46 -6.44
C TYR A 25 1.40 13.42 -5.24
N HIS A 26 2.16 13.17 -4.17
CA HIS A 26 2.15 14.06 -3.00
C HIS A 26 2.79 15.42 -3.29
N LEU A 27 3.85 15.48 -4.08
CA LEU A 27 4.46 16.76 -4.50
C LEU A 27 3.45 17.62 -5.27
N THR A 28 2.77 17.02 -6.25
CA THR A 28 1.76 17.73 -7.06
C THR A 28 0.53 18.13 -6.24
N LYS A 29 0.06 17.26 -5.33
CA LYS A 29 -1.04 17.57 -4.39
C LYS A 29 -0.68 18.70 -3.43
N ASN A 30 0.59 18.86 -3.07
CA ASN A 30 1.10 19.94 -2.24
C ASN A 30 1.42 21.23 -3.03
N GLY A 31 1.06 21.30 -4.32
CA GLY A 31 1.19 22.50 -5.14
C GLY A 31 2.47 22.61 -5.97
N CYS A 32 3.36 21.62 -5.93
CA CYS A 32 4.52 21.59 -6.82
C CYS A 32 4.06 21.26 -8.25
N ARG A 33 4.19 22.22 -9.17
CA ARG A 33 3.72 22.05 -10.56
C ARG A 33 4.81 21.57 -11.53
N ASP A 34 6.08 21.74 -11.16
CA ASP A 34 7.23 21.38 -11.99
C ASP A 34 7.91 20.13 -11.42
N VAL A 35 7.27 18.98 -11.67
CA VAL A 35 7.72 17.66 -11.21
C VAL A 35 7.72 16.70 -12.39
N ILE A 36 8.85 16.03 -12.62
CA ILE A 36 9.01 15.05 -13.69
C ILE A 36 9.32 13.69 -13.08
N LEU A 37 8.67 12.64 -13.57
CA LEU A 37 8.95 11.27 -13.18
C LEU A 37 9.63 10.53 -14.34
N LEU A 38 10.85 10.07 -14.14
CA LEU A 38 11.61 9.29 -15.11
C LEU A 38 11.62 7.83 -14.69
N GLU A 39 11.26 6.94 -15.61
CA GLU A 39 11.37 5.49 -15.44
C GLU A 39 12.30 4.95 -16.52
N ARG A 40 12.93 3.79 -16.30
CA ARG A 40 13.75 3.15 -17.34
C ARG A 40 12.90 2.35 -18.31
N ALA A 41 11.87 1.68 -17.82
CA ALA A 41 11.01 0.78 -18.59
C ALA A 41 9.55 1.24 -18.52
N LYS A 42 8.62 0.35 -18.16
CA LYS A 42 7.20 0.68 -18.01
C LYS A 42 6.91 1.01 -16.56
N LEU A 43 6.01 1.96 -16.31
CA LEU A 43 5.53 2.23 -14.95
C LEU A 43 5.09 0.92 -14.28
N THR A 44 5.48 0.76 -13.01
CA THR A 44 5.26 -0.42 -12.17
C THR A 44 5.98 -1.71 -12.60
N SER A 45 6.88 -1.69 -13.60
CA SER A 45 7.55 -2.91 -14.09
C SER A 45 8.58 -3.54 -13.14
N GLY A 46 8.90 -2.90 -12.02
CA GLY A 46 9.76 -3.45 -10.98
C GLY A 46 9.01 -4.38 -10.01
N THR A 47 9.42 -4.35 -8.74
CA THR A 47 8.85 -5.18 -7.65
C THR A 47 7.34 -4.95 -7.42
N THR A 48 6.86 -3.75 -7.77
CA THR A 48 5.44 -3.39 -7.64
C THR A 48 4.50 -4.31 -8.42
N TRP A 49 4.90 -4.78 -9.61
CA TRP A 49 4.07 -5.67 -10.44
C TRP A 49 3.85 -7.05 -9.82
N HIS A 50 4.87 -7.61 -9.17
CA HIS A 50 4.83 -8.95 -8.58
C HIS A 50 4.36 -8.97 -7.11
N SER A 51 3.95 -7.83 -6.56
CA SER A 51 3.55 -7.74 -5.16
C SER A 51 2.25 -8.50 -4.90
N ALA A 52 2.22 -9.29 -3.83
CA ALA A 52 1.00 -9.90 -3.28
C ALA A 52 0.00 -8.87 -2.71
N ALA A 53 0.43 -7.61 -2.63
CA ALA A 53 -0.41 -6.45 -2.38
C ALA A 53 -1.19 -6.50 -1.06
N GLN A 54 -0.54 -7.09 -0.06
CA GLN A 54 -1.02 -7.13 1.32
C GLN A 54 -0.57 -5.87 2.06
N VAL A 55 -1.53 -5.14 2.63
CA VAL A 55 -1.27 -3.95 3.44
C VAL A 55 -1.68 -4.26 4.89
N ARG A 56 -0.69 -4.57 5.74
CA ARG A 56 -0.85 -4.67 7.20
C ARG A 56 -0.53 -3.32 7.83
N GLN A 57 -1.34 -2.84 8.77
CA GLN A 57 -1.12 -1.53 9.40
C GLN A 57 -0.05 -1.53 10.51
N LEU A 58 -0.01 -2.55 11.36
CA LEU A 58 0.92 -2.59 12.49
C LEU A 58 2.39 -2.64 12.02
N ARG A 59 3.23 -1.76 12.55
CA ARG A 59 4.70 -1.77 12.40
C ARG A 59 5.39 -1.81 13.76
N SER A 60 6.73 -1.92 13.74
CA SER A 60 7.55 -2.02 14.95
C SER A 60 7.51 -0.76 15.83
N THR A 61 7.20 0.40 15.25
CA THR A 61 7.11 1.68 15.95
C THR A 61 5.78 2.37 15.65
N GLU A 62 5.39 3.29 16.52
CA GLU A 62 4.16 4.08 16.36
C GLU A 62 4.22 4.96 15.09
N SER A 63 5.35 5.65 14.86
CA SER A 63 5.50 6.54 13.69
C SER A 63 5.34 5.80 12.37
N LEU A 64 5.91 4.60 12.26
CA LEU A 64 5.73 3.76 11.08
C LEU A 64 4.30 3.25 10.96
N THR A 65 3.64 2.96 12.09
CA THR A 65 2.25 2.52 12.11
C THR A 65 1.32 3.64 11.61
N ARG A 66 1.51 4.87 12.08
CA ARG A 66 0.77 6.06 11.61
C ARG A 66 0.98 6.33 10.12
N LEU A 67 2.21 6.18 9.61
CA LEU A 67 2.49 6.32 8.18
C LEU A 67 1.70 5.30 7.34
N VAL A 68 1.58 4.07 7.81
CA VAL A 68 0.80 3.04 7.10
C VAL A 68 -0.70 3.30 7.24
N GLN A 69 -1.20 3.76 8.39
CA GLN A 69 -2.59 4.19 8.55
C GLN A 69 -2.96 5.27 7.52
N HIS A 70 -2.12 6.29 7.37
CA HIS A 70 -2.31 7.31 6.34
C HIS A 70 -2.33 6.72 4.92
N SER A 71 -1.47 5.73 4.64
CA SER A 71 -1.45 5.05 3.34
C SER A 71 -2.76 4.29 3.08
N VAL A 72 -3.33 3.63 4.10
CA VAL A 72 -4.63 2.93 4.03
C VAL A 72 -5.76 3.90 3.72
N GLU A 73 -5.80 5.04 4.41
CA GLU A 73 -6.76 6.11 4.16
C GLU A 73 -6.66 6.62 2.72
N LEU A 74 -5.44 6.90 2.25
CA LEU A 74 -5.19 7.33 0.88
C LEU A 74 -5.69 6.30 -0.14
N TYR A 75 -5.36 5.02 0.02
CA TYR A 75 -5.82 3.98 -0.91
C TYR A 75 -7.34 3.86 -0.96
N SER A 76 -8.03 4.13 0.16
CA SER A 76 -9.48 4.13 0.23
C SER A 76 -10.12 5.33 -0.48
N SER A 77 -9.45 6.49 -0.52
CA SER A 77 -9.97 7.71 -1.16
C SER A 77 -9.57 7.86 -2.63
N LEU A 78 -8.50 7.18 -3.08
CA LEU A 78 -7.93 7.36 -4.41
C LEU A 78 -8.90 7.05 -5.55
N GLU A 79 -9.79 6.06 -5.40
CA GLU A 79 -10.77 5.74 -6.44
C GLU A 79 -11.76 6.89 -6.65
N ALA A 80 -12.21 7.53 -5.57
CA ALA A 80 -13.08 8.70 -5.63
C ALA A 80 -12.36 9.94 -6.17
N GLU A 81 -11.10 10.14 -5.79
CA GLU A 81 -10.31 11.30 -6.23
C GLU A 81 -9.93 11.23 -7.72
N THR A 82 -9.60 10.03 -8.21
CA THR A 82 -9.00 9.85 -9.54
C THR A 82 -9.97 9.29 -10.57
N GLY A 83 -11.13 8.78 -10.14
CA GLY A 83 -12.07 8.04 -10.97
C GLY A 83 -11.53 6.71 -11.50
N GLN A 84 -10.38 6.24 -11.01
CA GLN A 84 -9.76 4.99 -11.41
C GLN A 84 -9.91 3.93 -10.33
N ALA A 85 -10.47 2.78 -10.72
CA ALA A 85 -10.65 1.65 -9.83
C ALA A 85 -9.29 1.11 -9.34
N THR A 86 -8.99 1.31 -8.06
CA THR A 86 -7.74 0.84 -7.42
C THR A 86 -7.80 -0.65 -7.08
N GLY A 87 -9.02 -1.22 -7.02
CA GLY A 87 -9.23 -2.60 -6.58
C GLY A 87 -8.94 -2.79 -5.09
N TRP A 88 -9.07 -1.71 -4.31
CA TRP A 88 -8.93 -1.71 -2.85
C TRP A 88 -10.04 -2.55 -2.21
N LYS A 89 -9.64 -3.51 -1.37
CA LYS A 89 -10.57 -4.31 -0.55
C LYS A 89 -10.08 -4.37 0.89
N GLN A 90 -10.87 -3.84 1.81
CA GLN A 90 -10.58 -3.86 3.25
C GLN A 90 -11.20 -5.12 3.88
N THR A 91 -10.50 -6.24 3.79
CA THR A 91 -11.00 -7.56 4.20
C THR A 91 -10.56 -8.00 5.59
N GLY A 92 -9.72 -7.22 6.27
CA GLY A 92 -9.12 -7.63 7.54
C GLY A 92 -8.04 -8.71 7.37
N SER A 93 -7.33 -9.02 8.46
CA SER A 93 -6.35 -10.12 8.49
C SER A 93 -6.53 -10.99 9.71
N LEU A 94 -6.21 -12.26 9.52
CA LEU A 94 -6.20 -13.28 10.56
C LEU A 94 -4.75 -13.71 10.82
N SER A 95 -4.33 -13.63 12.07
CA SER A 95 -3.09 -14.26 12.52
C SER A 95 -3.45 -15.53 13.31
N ILE A 96 -2.76 -16.62 13.03
CA ILE A 96 -3.06 -17.94 13.60
C ILE A 96 -1.88 -18.38 14.48
N ALA A 97 -2.18 -18.95 15.65
CA ALA A 97 -1.20 -19.58 16.52
C ALA A 97 -1.38 -21.11 16.50
N THR A 98 -0.30 -21.82 16.24
CA THR A 98 -0.23 -23.29 16.28
C THR A 98 0.49 -23.81 17.52
N ASN A 99 1.12 -22.92 18.30
CA ASN A 99 1.81 -23.25 19.55
C ASN A 99 1.69 -22.10 20.59
N PRO A 100 1.96 -22.37 21.89
CA PRO A 100 1.82 -21.37 22.96
C PRO A 100 2.72 -20.14 22.80
N ASP A 101 3.94 -20.30 22.29
CA ASP A 101 4.87 -19.19 22.08
C ASP A 101 4.36 -18.23 21.00
N ARG A 102 3.78 -18.79 19.94
CA ARG A 102 3.14 -18.03 18.86
C ARG A 102 1.91 -17.29 19.36
N LEU A 103 1.12 -17.92 20.24
CA LEU A 103 -0.03 -17.27 20.87
C LEU A 103 0.42 -16.05 21.71
N THR A 104 1.46 -16.21 22.51
CA THR A 104 2.05 -15.11 23.31
C THR A 104 2.54 -13.98 22.41
N HIS A 105 3.21 -14.30 21.30
CA HIS A 105 3.65 -13.31 20.32
C HIS A 105 2.47 -12.53 19.72
N ILE A 106 1.41 -13.21 19.30
CA ILE A 106 0.25 -12.55 18.69
C ILE A 106 -0.51 -11.69 19.72
N ARG A 107 -0.67 -12.15 20.97
CA ARG A 107 -1.28 -11.34 22.04
C ARG A 107 -0.49 -10.06 22.30
N ARG A 108 0.84 -10.14 22.30
CA ARG A 108 1.71 -8.95 22.39
C ARG A 108 1.47 -7.99 21.22
N GLN A 109 1.38 -8.51 20.00
CA GLN A 109 1.06 -7.70 18.82
C GLN A 109 -0.34 -7.07 18.92
N ALA A 110 -1.34 -7.78 19.41
CA ALA A 110 -2.69 -7.25 19.60
C ALA A 110 -2.72 -6.12 20.62
N SER A 111 -1.97 -6.24 21.72
CA SER A 111 -1.82 -5.15 22.71
C SER A 111 -1.13 -3.92 22.11
N LEU A 112 -0.07 -4.12 21.31
CA LEU A 112 0.58 -3.02 20.58
C LEU A 112 -0.34 -2.36 19.55
N SER A 113 -1.11 -3.15 18.79
CA SER A 113 -2.12 -2.63 17.87
C SER A 113 -3.10 -1.72 18.60
N ARG A 114 -3.67 -2.17 19.74
CA ARG A 114 -4.61 -1.35 20.52
C ARG A 114 -3.98 -0.06 21.03
N ALA A 115 -2.72 -0.12 21.50
CA ALA A 115 -1.99 1.07 21.93
C ALA A 115 -1.81 2.09 20.80
N PHE A 116 -1.70 1.64 19.54
CA PHE A 116 -1.57 2.50 18.36
C PHE A 116 -2.90 2.80 17.66
N GLY A 117 -4.04 2.54 18.33
CA GLY A 117 -5.38 2.83 17.79
C GLY A 117 -5.83 1.86 16.68
N ILE A 118 -5.17 0.72 16.52
CA ILE A 118 -5.55 -0.33 15.57
C ILE A 118 -6.40 -1.37 16.29
N GLY A 119 -7.64 -1.54 15.83
CA GLY A 119 -8.54 -2.61 16.28
C GLY A 119 -7.92 -4.00 16.12
N ALA A 120 -7.87 -4.75 17.21
CA ALA A 120 -7.38 -6.13 17.26
C ALA A 120 -8.20 -6.93 18.27
N GLU A 121 -8.94 -7.91 17.77
CA GLU A 121 -9.86 -8.75 18.56
C GLU A 121 -9.38 -10.19 18.59
N GLU A 122 -9.48 -10.82 19.75
CA GLU A 122 -9.25 -12.25 19.92
C GLU A 122 -10.51 -13.02 19.53
N ILE A 123 -10.37 -13.99 18.63
CA ILE A 123 -11.49 -14.76 18.05
C ILE A 123 -11.33 -16.22 18.41
N PRO A 124 -12.35 -16.93 18.91
CA PRO A 124 -12.25 -18.36 19.23
C PRO A 124 -12.02 -19.23 17.98
N VAL A 125 -11.37 -20.39 18.17
CA VAL A 125 -11.09 -21.37 17.10
C VAL A 125 -12.33 -21.72 16.28
N ALA A 126 -13.47 -21.93 16.94
CA ALA A 126 -14.72 -22.29 16.30
C ALA A 126 -15.19 -21.26 15.26
N GLU A 127 -14.95 -19.97 15.49
CA GLU A 127 -15.30 -18.90 14.54
C GLU A 127 -14.24 -18.77 13.42
N ALA A 128 -13.01 -19.21 13.66
CA ALA A 128 -11.95 -19.28 12.66
C ALA A 128 -12.06 -20.49 11.71
N SER A 129 -12.78 -21.56 12.08
CA SER A 129 -12.93 -22.80 11.31
C SER A 129 -13.48 -22.61 9.88
N GLY A 130 -14.20 -21.52 9.61
CA GLY A 130 -14.66 -21.15 8.27
C GLY A 130 -13.53 -20.81 7.28
N THR A 131 -12.27 -20.68 7.75
CA THR A 131 -11.11 -20.23 6.94
C THR A 131 -10.05 -21.31 6.66
N ARG A 132 -10.40 -22.61 6.67
CA ARG A 132 -9.45 -23.75 6.53
C ARG A 132 -8.41 -23.84 7.68
N ALA A 133 -8.78 -23.43 8.89
CA ALA A 133 -7.91 -23.48 10.08
C ALA A 133 -8.12 -24.76 10.94
N ALA A 134 -8.19 -25.94 10.31
CA ALA A 134 -8.58 -27.19 11.00
C ALA A 134 -7.53 -27.73 12.00
N ASP A 135 -6.26 -27.33 11.89
CA ASP A 135 -5.15 -27.92 12.66
C ASP A 135 -4.64 -27.04 13.83
N CYS A 136 -5.42 -26.05 14.29
CA CYS A 136 -4.94 -25.01 15.21
C CYS A 136 -5.47 -25.18 16.64
N SER A 137 -4.56 -25.26 17.62
CA SER A 137 -4.84 -25.41 19.05
C SER A 137 -5.45 -24.15 19.70
N SER A 138 -5.28 -22.98 19.09
CA SER A 138 -5.89 -21.72 19.53
C SER A 138 -5.84 -20.68 18.41
N ALA A 139 -6.97 -20.28 17.83
CA ALA A 139 -7.03 -19.19 16.87
C ALA A 139 -7.10 -17.89 17.65
N VAL A 140 -6.30 -16.88 17.30
CA VAL A 140 -6.44 -15.52 17.84
C VAL A 140 -5.70 -14.51 16.95
N SER A 141 -6.46 -13.72 16.18
CA SER A 141 -6.51 -12.26 16.23
C SER A 141 -7.08 -11.83 14.88
N ASN A 142 -8.35 -11.46 14.85
CA ASN A 142 -8.90 -10.78 13.68
C ASN A 142 -8.64 -9.31 13.88
N GLN A 143 -7.77 -8.76 13.03
CA GLN A 143 -7.75 -7.33 12.83
C GLN A 143 -8.93 -7.01 11.91
N ARG A 144 -10.16 -7.15 12.43
CA ARG A 144 -11.37 -6.66 11.76
C ARG A 144 -11.07 -5.19 11.47
N ALA A 145 -11.05 -4.85 10.20
CA ALA A 145 -10.77 -3.53 9.64
C ALA A 145 -9.32 -3.15 9.25
N ASN A 146 -8.25 -3.92 9.52
CA ASN A 146 -6.89 -3.35 9.36
C ASN A 146 -5.91 -4.07 8.43
N HIS A 147 -6.43 -4.93 7.56
CA HIS A 147 -5.66 -5.45 6.46
C HIS A 147 -6.44 -5.35 5.17
N SER A 148 -5.74 -4.87 4.16
CA SER A 148 -6.34 -4.57 2.88
C SER A 148 -5.55 -5.24 1.80
N THR A 149 -6.27 -5.80 0.85
CA THR A 149 -5.67 -6.39 -0.35
C THR A 149 -5.86 -5.41 -1.48
N LEU A 150 -4.74 -4.95 -2.05
CA LEU A 150 -4.73 -4.16 -3.28
C LEU A 150 -4.71 -5.14 -4.45
N SER A 151 -5.87 -5.51 -4.96
CA SER A 151 -5.95 -6.59 -5.96
C SER A 151 -5.23 -6.29 -7.29
N ASN A 152 -4.86 -5.03 -7.58
CA ASN A 152 -4.11 -4.68 -8.80
C ASN A 152 -3.32 -3.36 -8.70
N PHE A 153 -2.03 -3.43 -8.35
CA PHE A 153 -1.12 -2.27 -8.52
C PHE A 153 -1.04 -1.77 -9.97
N ARG A 154 -1.32 -2.63 -10.95
CA ARG A 154 -1.42 -2.24 -12.37
C ARG A 154 -2.55 -1.26 -12.67
N ARG A 155 -3.59 -1.18 -11.84
CA ARG A 155 -4.70 -0.22 -12.02
C ARG A 155 -4.47 1.09 -11.27
N ILE A 156 -3.62 1.05 -10.24
CA ILE A 156 -3.03 2.26 -9.63
C ILE A 156 -1.93 2.84 -10.55
N SER A 157 -1.45 2.06 -11.55
CA SER A 157 -0.55 2.56 -12.58
C SER A 157 -1.21 3.65 -13.41
N PRO A 158 -0.50 4.75 -13.68
CA PRO A 158 -1.10 6.07 -13.82
C PRO A 158 -1.54 6.41 -15.24
N SER A 159 -1.83 5.39 -16.05
CA SER A 159 -2.16 5.52 -17.48
C SER A 159 -3.34 6.48 -17.73
N GLY A 160 -4.24 6.67 -16.76
CA GLY A 160 -5.25 7.73 -16.76
C GLY A 160 -5.05 8.85 -15.73
N CYS A 161 -4.22 8.65 -14.70
CA CYS A 161 -4.21 9.48 -13.49
C CYS A 161 -3.37 10.76 -13.60
N PHE A 162 -2.23 10.70 -14.29
CA PHE A 162 -1.31 11.85 -14.36
C PHE A 162 -1.54 12.76 -15.55
N ARG A 163 -2.41 12.37 -16.49
CA ARG A 163 -2.70 13.19 -17.68
C ARG A 163 -3.50 14.47 -17.36
N ARG A 164 -4.01 14.63 -16.13
CA ARG A 164 -4.84 15.77 -15.72
C ARG A 164 -4.26 16.66 -14.59
N ILE A 165 -3.13 16.30 -13.97
CA ILE A 165 -2.64 17.00 -12.76
C ILE A 165 -1.32 17.79 -12.99
N GLY A 166 -0.77 17.75 -14.19
CA GLY A 166 0.44 18.50 -14.56
C GLY A 166 1.34 17.65 -15.44
N ASN A 167 2.12 18.28 -16.31
CA ASN A 167 2.95 17.65 -17.35
C ASN A 167 3.87 16.56 -16.79
N THR A 168 3.35 15.34 -16.64
CA THR A 168 4.10 14.19 -16.14
C THR A 168 4.47 13.34 -17.34
N LEU A 169 5.65 13.59 -17.88
CA LEU A 169 6.25 12.76 -18.92
C LEU A 169 6.83 11.50 -18.29
N SER A 170 6.11 10.37 -18.35
CA SER A 170 6.74 9.07 -18.05
C SER A 170 7.53 8.60 -19.28
N ARG A 171 8.85 8.79 -19.27
CA ARG A 171 9.74 8.16 -20.26
C ARG A 171 10.25 6.82 -19.71
N SER A 172 10.61 5.93 -20.63
CA SER A 172 11.45 4.76 -20.43
C SER A 172 12.87 5.10 -20.91
N SER A 173 13.72 5.69 -20.06
CA SER A 173 15.11 6.04 -20.40
C SER A 173 16.09 5.08 -19.70
N PRO A 174 16.90 4.29 -20.42
CA PRO A 174 17.98 3.52 -19.81
C PRO A 174 19.02 4.50 -19.28
N THR A 175 18.96 4.79 -17.98
CA THR A 175 20.08 5.41 -17.28
C THR A 175 21.25 4.45 -17.36
N ARG A 176 22.31 4.91 -18.02
CA ARG A 176 23.62 4.24 -18.11
C ARG A 176 24.30 4.25 -16.76
#